data_AF-A0AAE0U7I1-F1
#
_entry.id   AF-A0AAE0U7I1-F1
#
_cell.length_a   1.000
_cell.length_b   1.000
_cell.length_c   1.000
_cell.angle_alpha   90.00
_cell.angle_beta   90.00
_cell.angle_gamma   90.00
#
_symmetry.space_group_name_H-M   'P 1'
#
loop_
_entity.id
_entity.type
_entity.pdbx_description
1 polymer ?
#
loop_
_entity_poly.entity_id
_entity_poly.type
_entity_poly.pdbx_seq_one_letter_code
_entity_poly.pdbx_strand_id
1 'polypeptide(L)'
;MIFTRRSFRSWDQGSIRDFTTAIFPVQGENGQNRIELDTNFNARNLNVIGGLRVEFTDNLLDHLGMVDTEGETTVMIFHHASLLMNTEHSLFPVGFVDETLQTLAMLFPQNEWTKDEDPSVLGCGQLNMTHIDAYQF
;
A
#
# COMPACT_ATOMS: atom_id res chain seq x y z
N MET A 1 25.99 15.55 -1.04
CA MET A 1 26.38 14.12 -1.14
C MET A 1 25.18 13.33 -0.66
N ILE A 2 24.44 12.70 -1.58
CA ILE A 2 23.13 12.09 -1.28
C ILE A 2 23.38 10.66 -0.81
N PHE A 3 23.14 10.38 0.47
CA PHE A 3 23.17 9.03 1.02
C PHE A 3 21.79 8.41 0.82
N THR A 4 21.58 7.68 -0.28
CA THR A 4 20.49 6.71 -0.33
C THR A 4 20.95 5.49 0.48
N ARG A 5 20.21 5.11 1.54
CA ARG A 5 20.45 3.87 2.30
C ARG A 5 20.18 2.59 1.49
N ARG A 6 20.01 2.68 0.16
CA ARG A 6 19.85 1.54 -0.73
C ARG A 6 21.24 1.00 -1.06
N SER A 7 21.60 -0.14 -0.48
CA SER A 7 22.80 -0.88 -0.92
C SER A 7 22.59 -1.27 -2.38
N PHE A 8 23.34 -0.67 -3.30
CA PHE A 8 23.35 -1.06 -4.70
C PHE A 8 23.85 -2.50 -4.80
N ARG A 9 22.96 -3.43 -5.17
CA ARG A 9 23.28 -4.85 -5.36
C ARG A 9 23.28 -5.13 -6.86
N SER A 10 24.43 -5.51 -7.41
CA SER A 10 24.56 -5.91 -8.81
C SER A 10 24.25 -7.39 -8.98
N TRP A 11 23.39 -7.75 -9.94
CA TRP A 11 23.23 -9.12 -10.41
C TRP A 11 24.28 -9.38 -11.50
N ASP A 12 25.44 -9.86 -11.09
CA ASP A 12 26.59 -10.10 -11.96
C ASP A 12 26.70 -11.56 -12.42
N GLN A 13 26.20 -12.50 -11.61
CA GLN A 13 26.30 -13.95 -11.83
C GLN A 13 25.04 -14.70 -11.33
N GLY A 14 24.86 -15.94 -11.81
CA GLY A 14 23.76 -16.82 -11.40
C GLY A 14 22.43 -16.50 -12.09
N SER A 15 21.38 -17.27 -11.80
CA SER A 15 20.04 -16.98 -12.32
C SER A 15 19.38 -15.86 -11.52
N ILE A 16 18.38 -15.20 -12.11
CA ILE A 16 17.57 -14.19 -11.39
C ILE A 16 16.94 -14.79 -10.14
N ARG A 17 16.55 -16.07 -10.19
CA ARG A 17 16.01 -16.82 -9.06
C ARG A 17 17.02 -16.95 -7.93
N ASP A 18 18.29 -17.23 -8.24
CA ASP A 18 19.34 -17.34 -7.22
C ASP A 18 19.61 -15.98 -6.58
N PHE A 19 19.66 -14.92 -7.41
CA PHE A 19 19.85 -13.55 -6.95
C PHE A 19 18.70 -13.09 -6.05
N THR A 20 17.45 -13.31 -6.44
CA THR A 20 16.29 -12.95 -5.63
C THR A 20 16.22 -13.77 -4.35
N THR A 21 16.51 -15.07 -4.39
CA THR A 21 16.55 -15.94 -3.20
C THR A 21 17.67 -15.55 -2.23
N ALA A 22 18.81 -15.06 -2.74
CA ALA A 22 19.90 -14.58 -1.88
C ALA A 22 19.56 -13.25 -1.19
N ILE A 23 18.80 -12.37 -1.84
CA ILE A 23 18.37 -11.08 -1.27
C ILE A 23 17.18 -11.25 -0.33
N PHE A 24 16.21 -12.05 -0.75
CA PHE A 24 14.99 -12.36 -0.03
C PHE A 24 14.99 -13.87 0.26
N PRO A 25 15.82 -14.32 1.21
CA PRO A 25 15.82 -15.73 1.60
C PRO A 25 14.41 -16.08 2.03
N VAL A 26 13.82 -17.10 1.38
CA VAL A 26 12.53 -17.64 1.77
C VAL A 26 12.71 -18.11 3.21
N GLN A 27 12.18 -17.33 4.15
CA GLN A 27 12.08 -17.75 5.53
C GLN A 27 11.15 -18.95 5.49
N GLY A 28 11.70 -20.14 5.75
CA GLY A 28 10.99 -21.41 5.60
C GLY A 28 9.61 -21.29 6.23
N GLU A 29 8.61 -21.90 5.58
CA GLU A 29 7.18 -21.86 5.92
C GLU A 29 6.92 -21.66 7.41
N ASN A 30 6.99 -20.41 7.87
CA ASN A 30 6.53 -20.04 9.19
C ASN A 30 5.02 -20.04 9.02
N GLY A 31 4.46 -21.25 9.21
CA GLY A 31 3.08 -21.56 8.94
C GLY A 31 2.20 -20.44 9.46
N GLN A 32 1.46 -19.81 8.56
CA GLN A 32 0.37 -18.90 8.87
C GLN A 32 0.63 -17.99 10.09
N ASN A 33 1.79 -17.37 10.19
CA ASN A 33 1.88 -16.18 11.04
C ASN A 33 1.25 -15.06 10.23
N ARG A 34 -0.08 -14.96 10.31
CA ARG A 34 -0.80 -13.76 9.94
C ARG A 34 -0.05 -12.61 10.58
N ILE A 35 0.52 -11.74 9.75
CA ILE A 35 1.12 -10.51 10.23
C ILE A 35 -0.06 -9.70 10.74
N GLU A 36 -0.29 -9.74 12.04
CA GLU A 36 -1.22 -8.84 12.71
C GLU A 36 -0.59 -7.45 12.66
N LEU A 37 -0.94 -6.70 11.63
CA LEU A 37 -0.63 -5.29 11.58
C LEU A 37 -1.41 -4.62 12.71
N ASP A 38 -0.70 -3.84 13.53
CA ASP A 38 -1.30 -3.05 14.59
C ASP A 38 -2.43 -2.20 13.96
N THR A 39 -3.52 -2.02 14.68
CA THR A 39 -4.59 -1.05 14.35
C THR A 39 -4.06 0.37 14.07
N ASN A 40 -2.88 0.69 14.57
CA ASN A 40 -2.15 1.92 14.29
C ASN A 40 -1.45 1.92 12.93
N PHE A 41 -1.45 0.84 12.17
CA PHE A 41 -0.93 0.79 10.81
C PHE A 41 -1.95 1.39 9.83
N ASN A 42 -2.10 2.71 9.89
CA ASN A 42 -2.98 3.49 9.02
C ASN A 42 -2.19 4.63 8.38
N ALA A 43 -2.76 5.25 7.33
CA ALA A 43 -2.07 6.28 6.55
C ALA A 43 -1.60 7.48 7.40
N ARG A 44 -2.32 7.86 8.46
CA ARG A 44 -1.93 8.95 9.38
C ARG A 44 -0.65 8.60 10.15
N ASN A 45 -0.52 7.35 10.54
CA ASN A 45 0.59 6.87 11.35
C ASN A 45 1.79 6.40 10.51
N LEU A 46 1.68 6.30 9.19
CA LEU A 46 2.82 5.95 8.33
C LEU A 46 4.00 6.91 8.48
N ASN A 47 3.73 8.20 8.78
CA ASN A 47 4.79 9.15 9.09
C ASN A 47 5.48 8.81 10.42
N VAL A 48 4.71 8.46 11.45
CA VAL A 48 5.25 8.12 12.78
C VAL A 48 6.01 6.79 12.75
N ILE A 49 5.47 5.79 12.04
CA ILE A 49 6.01 4.43 11.98
C ILE A 49 7.24 4.37 11.07
N GLY A 50 7.22 5.08 9.94
CA GLY A 50 8.19 4.90 8.85
C GLY A 50 8.80 6.18 8.29
N GLY A 51 8.47 7.35 8.81
CA GLY A 51 8.86 8.63 8.20
C GLY A 51 8.27 8.84 6.81
N LEU A 52 7.14 8.19 6.51
CA LEU A 52 6.47 8.26 5.22
C LEU A 52 5.36 9.31 5.26
N ARG A 53 5.48 10.35 4.43
CA ARG A 53 4.38 11.26 4.14
C ARG A 53 3.37 10.57 3.22
N VAL A 54 2.07 10.75 3.46
CA VAL A 54 1.02 10.25 2.56
C VAL A 54 0.51 11.41 1.72
N GLU A 55 0.38 11.19 0.42
CA GLU A 55 -0.31 12.09 -0.50
C GLU A 55 -1.32 11.32 -1.34
N PHE A 56 -2.46 11.93 -1.62
CA PHE A 56 -3.48 11.32 -2.46
C PHE A 56 -3.18 11.55 -3.94
N THR A 57 -3.54 10.58 -4.77
CA THR A 57 -3.42 10.67 -6.24
C THR A 57 -4.72 10.23 -6.91
N ASP A 58 -5.04 10.86 -8.04
CA ASP A 58 -6.13 10.45 -8.94
C ASP A 58 -5.65 9.42 -9.99
N ASN A 59 -4.34 9.24 -10.11
CA ASN A 59 -3.74 8.31 -11.06
C ASN A 59 -3.46 6.98 -10.36
N LEU A 60 -4.19 5.94 -10.77
CA LEU A 60 -4.05 4.59 -10.22
C LEU A 60 -2.64 4.00 -10.41
N LEU A 61 -1.92 4.40 -11.47
CA LEU A 61 -0.55 3.94 -11.71
C LEU A 61 0.44 4.42 -10.64
N ASP A 62 0.11 5.50 -9.93
CA ASP A 62 0.96 6.05 -8.90
C ASP A 62 0.64 5.42 -7.52
N HIS A 63 -0.37 4.55 -7.40
CA HIS A 63 -0.73 3.93 -6.11
C HIS A 63 0.45 3.15 -5.52
N LEU A 64 0.77 3.44 -4.25
CA LEU A 64 1.94 2.97 -3.51
C LEU A 64 3.30 3.36 -4.11
N GLY A 65 3.32 4.24 -5.11
CA GLY A 65 4.53 4.85 -5.63
C GLY A 65 5.19 5.72 -4.55
N MET A 66 6.51 5.58 -4.40
CA MET A 66 7.29 6.36 -3.44
C MET A 66 8.15 7.42 -4.15
N VAL A 67 8.10 8.64 -3.64
CA VAL A 67 8.88 9.78 -4.12
C VAL A 67 9.72 10.34 -2.98
N ASP A 68 11.04 10.33 -3.16
CA ASP A 68 11.98 10.92 -2.22
C ASP A 68 12.31 12.36 -2.65
N THR A 69 11.84 13.36 -1.90
CA THR A 69 12.12 14.78 -2.16
C THR A 69 12.70 15.43 -0.92
N GLU A 70 13.88 16.04 -1.04
CA GLU A 70 14.53 16.81 0.03
C GLU A 70 14.71 16.07 1.37
N GLY A 71 14.77 14.73 1.35
CA GLY A 71 14.94 13.90 2.54
C GLY A 71 13.64 13.38 3.14
N GLU A 72 12.49 13.74 2.57
CA GLU A 72 11.17 13.23 2.93
C GLU A 72 10.71 12.20 1.89
N THR A 73 10.35 11.00 2.34
CA THR A 73 9.77 9.97 1.49
C THR A 73 8.25 10.11 1.51
N THR A 74 7.65 10.32 0.35
CA THR A 74 6.19 10.41 0.18
C THR A 74 5.68 9.16 -0.51
N VAL A 75 4.63 8.54 0.03
CA VAL A 75 3.87 7.47 -0.62
C VAL A 75 2.58 8.03 -1.20
N MET A 76 2.34 7.74 -2.48
CA MET A 76 1.14 8.18 -3.19
C MET A 76 0.02 7.15 -3.02
N ILE A 77 -1.17 7.57 -2.64
CA ILE A 77 -2.32 6.69 -2.41
C ILE A 77 -3.48 7.07 -3.33
N PHE A 78 -3.76 6.21 -4.31
CA PHE A 78 -5.00 6.28 -5.07
C PHE A 78 -6.21 6.07 -4.15
N HIS A 79 -7.20 6.97 -4.20
CA HIS A 79 -8.26 7.03 -3.18
C HIS A 79 -9.69 6.84 -3.73
N HIS A 80 -9.87 6.75 -5.05
CA HIS A 80 -11.19 6.55 -5.67
C HIS A 80 -11.65 5.09 -5.59
N ALA A 81 -11.94 4.61 -4.39
CA ALA A 81 -12.32 3.22 -4.16
C ALA A 81 -13.63 2.84 -4.89
N SER A 82 -14.56 3.79 -5.00
CA SER A 82 -15.79 3.64 -5.80
C SER A 82 -15.50 3.37 -7.28
N LEU A 83 -14.43 3.93 -7.85
CA LEU A 83 -14.03 3.63 -9.23
C LEU A 83 -13.63 2.16 -9.35
N LEU A 84 -12.81 1.65 -8.43
CA LEU A 84 -12.39 0.25 -8.43
C LEU A 84 -13.56 -0.73 -8.24
N MET A 85 -14.53 -0.39 -7.38
CA MET A 85 -15.72 -1.22 -7.12
C MET A 85 -16.68 -1.29 -8.31
N ASN A 86 -16.71 -0.25 -9.16
CA ASN A 86 -17.65 -0.16 -10.28
C ASN A 86 -16.99 -0.42 -11.65
N THR A 87 -15.69 -0.69 -11.69
CA THR A 87 -14.96 -0.98 -12.93
C THR A 87 -15.02 -2.49 -13.22
N GLU A 88 -15.10 -2.86 -14.49
CA GLU A 88 -15.01 -4.27 -14.89
C GLU A 88 -13.63 -4.85 -14.52
N HIS A 89 -13.62 -5.88 -13.69
CA HIS A 89 -12.41 -6.55 -13.22
C HIS A 89 -11.58 -7.19 -14.36
N SER A 90 -12.17 -7.40 -15.54
CA SER A 90 -11.51 -7.94 -16.73
C SER A 90 -10.40 -7.03 -17.29
N LEU A 91 -10.41 -5.75 -16.93
CA LEU A 91 -9.40 -4.76 -17.35
C LEU A 91 -8.10 -4.87 -16.53
N PHE A 92 -8.14 -5.55 -15.38
CA PHE A 92 -7.01 -5.66 -14.46
C PHE A 92 -6.53 -7.11 -14.32
N PRO A 93 -5.27 -7.32 -13.91
CA PRO A 93 -4.83 -8.62 -13.47
C PRO A 93 -5.72 -9.17 -12.34
N VAL A 94 -5.90 -10.48 -12.31
CA VAL A 94 -6.66 -11.16 -11.25
C VAL A 94 -6.09 -10.78 -9.88
N GLY A 95 -6.95 -10.36 -8.96
CA GLY A 95 -6.60 -9.99 -7.59
C GLY A 95 -6.16 -8.53 -7.40
N PHE A 96 -5.83 -7.79 -8.47
CA PHE A 96 -5.35 -6.41 -8.35
C PHE A 96 -6.37 -5.49 -7.65
N VAL A 97 -7.64 -5.54 -8.07
CA VAL A 97 -8.71 -4.69 -7.52
C VAL A 97 -8.93 -5.03 -6.04
N ASP A 98 -8.99 -6.32 -5.71
CA ASP A 98 -9.23 -6.78 -4.34
C ASP A 98 -8.07 -6.39 -3.41
N GLU A 99 -6.82 -6.60 -3.83
CA GLU A 99 -5.63 -6.21 -3.09
C GLU A 99 -5.57 -4.69 -2.86
N THR A 100 -5.92 -3.91 -3.89
CA THR A 100 -5.96 -2.45 -3.80
C THR A 100 -7.04 -2.01 -2.80
N LEU A 101 -8.25 -2.56 -2.88
CA LEU A 101 -9.34 -2.22 -1.95
C LEU A 101 -9.01 -2.64 -0.51
N GLN A 102 -8.36 -3.79 -0.31
CA GLN A 102 -7.88 -4.22 1.00
C GLN A 102 -6.82 -3.27 1.57
N THR A 103 -5.89 -2.81 0.73
CA THR A 103 -4.89 -1.81 1.11
C THR A 103 -5.56 -0.51 1.55
N LEU A 104 -6.56 -0.04 0.82
CA LEU A 104 -7.30 1.16 1.19
C LEU A 104 -8.06 0.98 2.51
N ALA A 105 -8.71 -0.16 2.71
CA ALA A 105 -9.41 -0.45 3.97
C ALA A 105 -8.45 -0.48 5.17
N MET A 106 -7.23 -1.02 4.98
CA MET A 106 -6.19 -1.04 6.00
C MET A 106 -5.67 0.37 6.33
N LEU A 107 -5.43 1.19 5.31
CA LEU A 107 -4.88 2.54 5.49
C LEU A 107 -5.91 3.54 6.02
N PHE A 108 -7.19 3.33 5.72
CA PHE A 108 -8.28 4.26 6.04
C PHE A 108 -9.39 3.61 6.88
N PRO A 109 -9.15 3.32 8.18
CA PRO A 109 -10.20 2.80 9.06
C PRO A 109 -11.39 3.77 9.17
N GLN A 110 -12.62 3.26 9.06
CA GLN A 110 -13.88 4.00 8.81
C GLN A 110 -14.20 5.18 9.74
N ASN A 111 -13.54 5.28 10.90
CA ASN A 111 -13.93 6.10 12.04
C ASN A 111 -13.02 7.31 12.30
N GLU A 112 -11.93 7.50 11.55
CA GLU A 112 -10.94 8.55 11.85
C GLU A 112 -10.74 9.64 10.77
N TRP A 113 -11.22 9.43 9.53
CA TRP A 113 -10.83 10.27 8.37
C TRP A 113 -11.79 11.41 8.00
N THR A 114 -12.66 11.85 8.91
CA THR A 114 -13.83 12.67 8.52
C THR A 114 -13.74 14.17 8.78
N LYS A 115 -12.66 14.72 9.37
CA LYS A 115 -12.73 16.12 9.86
C LYS A 115 -11.58 17.07 9.53
N ASP A 116 -10.38 16.60 9.25
CA ASP A 116 -9.21 17.48 9.10
C ASP A 116 -8.48 17.38 7.75
N GLU A 117 -8.98 16.58 6.79
CA GLU A 117 -8.27 16.30 5.53
C GLU A 117 -9.02 16.65 4.24
N ASP A 118 -8.25 16.67 3.15
CA ASP A 118 -8.58 17.16 1.81
C ASP A 118 -10.03 16.83 1.41
N PRO A 119 -10.85 17.84 1.05
CA PRO A 119 -12.26 17.64 0.72
C PRO A 119 -12.50 16.67 -0.45
N SER A 120 -11.48 16.38 -1.27
CA SER A 120 -11.55 15.34 -2.31
C SER A 120 -11.77 13.93 -1.73
N VAL A 121 -11.20 13.61 -0.57
CA VAL A 121 -11.34 12.31 0.11
C VAL A 121 -12.79 12.07 0.57
N LEU A 122 -13.48 13.14 0.98
CA LEU A 122 -14.89 13.09 1.39
C LEU A 122 -15.83 12.76 0.21
N GLY A 123 -15.40 13.00 -1.03
CA GLY A 123 -16.18 12.75 -2.25
C GLY A 123 -16.10 11.31 -2.78
N CYS A 124 -15.17 10.49 -2.28
CA CYS A 124 -14.79 9.24 -2.95
C CYS A 124 -15.66 8.01 -2.64
N GLY A 125 -16.71 8.19 -1.82
CA GLY A 125 -17.57 7.10 -1.35
C GLY A 125 -16.90 6.34 -0.22
N GLN A 126 -17.61 6.19 0.91
CA GLN A 126 -17.10 5.41 2.03
C GLN A 126 -17.01 3.95 1.61
N LEU A 127 -15.82 3.36 1.75
CA LEU A 127 -15.66 1.91 1.76
C LEU A 127 -16.48 1.35 2.93
N ASN A 128 -17.64 0.78 2.62
CA ASN A 128 -18.47 0.16 3.65
C ASN A 128 -17.89 -1.22 3.96
N MET A 129 -17.27 -1.36 5.13
CA MET A 129 -16.54 -2.56 5.56
C MET A 129 -17.43 -3.80 5.73
N THR A 130 -18.75 -3.68 5.60
CA THR A 130 -19.67 -4.82 5.56
C THR A 130 -19.39 -5.81 4.42
N HIS A 131 -18.69 -5.37 3.37
CA HIS A 131 -18.24 -6.27 2.28
C HIS A 131 -16.85 -6.89 2.54
N ILE A 132 -16.14 -6.47 3.59
CA ILE A 132 -14.85 -7.03 4.02
C ILE A 132 -15.06 -8.18 5.01
N ASP A 133 -16.22 -8.29 5.67
CA ASP A 133 -16.60 -9.48 6.45
C ASP A 133 -16.65 -10.77 5.58
N ALA A 134 -16.73 -10.63 4.25
CA ALA A 134 -16.60 -11.73 3.30
C ALA A 134 -15.15 -12.21 3.12
N TYR A 135 -14.17 -11.40 3.52
CA TYR A 135 -12.75 -11.71 3.55
C TYR A 135 -12.31 -11.78 5.01
N GLN A 136 -12.76 -12.86 5.66
CA GLN A 136 -12.27 -13.23 6.98
C GLN A 136 -10.75 -13.36 6.92
N PHE A 137 -10.08 -12.50 7.67
CA PHE A 137 -8.69 -12.73 8.02
C PHE A 137 -8.64 -14.02 8.83
#